data_AF-A0A1C6AUH5-F1
#
_entry.id   AF-A0A1C6AUH5-F1
#
_cell.length_a   1.000
_cell.length_b   1.000
_cell.length_c   1.000
_cell.angle_alpha   90.00
_cell.angle_beta   90.00
_cell.angle_gamma   90.00
#
_symmetry.space_group_name_H-M   'P 1'
#
loop_
_entity.id
_entity.type
_entity.pdbx_description
1 polymer ?
#
loop_
_entity_poly.entity_id
_entity_poly.type
_entity_poly.pdbx_seq_one_letter_code
_entity_poly.pdbx_strand_id
1 'polypeptide(L)'
;MTDRDRMIDDIILAFDWEMGCIEKDNVWFESVQGNTPSLTDAYNRVHRKGKKYDEQRAALRRVLRRILPTDTTPPDTKTMEKQLRPAAKEAVEKALAEAVKDLNK
;
A
#
# COMPACT_ATOMS: atom_id res chain seq x y z
N MET A 1 -13.90 -14.50 10.24
CA MET A 1 -13.12 -13.48 9.52
C MET A 1 -12.14 -14.23 8.63
N THR A 2 -12.17 -14.00 7.31
CA THR A 2 -11.24 -14.67 6.39
C THR A 2 -9.83 -14.08 6.55
N ASP A 3 -8.77 -14.84 6.20
CA ASP A 3 -7.40 -14.29 6.22
C ASP A 3 -7.25 -13.10 5.27
N ARG A 4 -8.03 -13.07 4.19
CA ARG A 4 -8.15 -11.91 3.32
C ARG A 4 -8.74 -10.70 4.04
N ASP A 5 -9.85 -10.86 4.78
CA ASP A 5 -10.44 -9.73 5.50
C ASP A 5 -9.49 -9.19 6.58
N ARG A 6 -8.72 -10.07 7.25
CA ARG A 6 -7.65 -9.66 8.17
C ARG A 6 -6.59 -8.82 7.47
N MET A 7 -6.05 -9.30 6.35
CA MET A 7 -5.05 -8.58 5.57
C MET A 7 -5.57 -7.22 5.08
N ILE A 8 -6.85 -7.15 4.68
CA ILE A 8 -7.48 -5.89 4.29
C ILE A 8 -7.57 -4.92 5.46
N ASP A 9 -7.93 -5.42 6.65
CA ASP A 9 -7.99 -4.59 7.85
C ASP A 9 -6.59 -4.10 8.27
N ASP A 10 -5.55 -4.93 8.14
CA ASP A 10 -4.15 -4.55 8.38
C ASP A 10 -3.68 -3.47 7.39
N ILE A 11 -4.03 -3.59 6.10
CA ILE A 11 -3.71 -2.57 5.09
C ILE A 11 -4.41 -1.25 5.42
N ILE A 12 -5.69 -1.29 5.81
CA ILE A 12 -6.45 -0.08 6.18
C ILE A 12 -5.85 0.55 7.44
N LEU A 13 -5.44 -0.27 8.43
CA LEU A 13 -4.80 0.21 9.65
C LEU A 13 -3.46 0.90 9.35
N ALA A 14 -2.61 0.29 8.53
CA ALA A 14 -1.34 0.87 8.11
C ALA A 14 -1.56 2.19 7.36
N PHE A 15 -2.53 2.22 6.44
CA PHE A 15 -2.91 3.44 5.73
C PHE A 15 -3.35 4.56 6.68
N ASP A 16 -4.19 4.25 7.67
CA ASP A 16 -4.63 5.24 8.66
C ASP A 16 -3.48 5.75 9.52
N TRP A 17 -2.53 4.90 9.88
CA TRP A 17 -1.35 5.32 10.63
C TRP A 17 -0.50 6.30 9.82
N GLU A 18 -0.16 5.96 8.57
CA GLU A 18 0.64 6.84 7.70
C GLU A 18 -0.06 8.20 7.50
N MET A 19 -1.35 8.18 7.22
CA MET A 19 -2.14 9.41 7.11
C MET A 19 -2.20 10.18 8.44
N GLY A 20 -2.21 9.49 9.58
CA GLY A 20 -2.14 10.11 10.90
C GLY A 20 -0.80 10.79 11.18
N CYS A 21 0.31 10.25 10.67
CA CYS A 21 1.63 10.91 10.72
C CYS A 21 1.64 12.20 9.89
N ILE A 22 1.10 12.15 8.67
CA ILE A 22 0.95 13.34 7.82
C ILE A 22 0.10 14.41 8.52
N GLU A 23 -1.01 14.03 9.15
CA GLU A 23 -1.85 14.97 9.90
C GLU A 23 -1.14 15.56 11.13
N LYS A 24 -0.23 14.82 11.78
CA LYS A 24 0.59 15.39 12.87
C LYS A 24 1.49 16.50 12.36
N ASP A 25 2.16 16.28 11.23
CA ASP A 25 3.04 17.28 10.62
C ASP A 25 2.23 18.51 10.18
N ASN A 26 1.04 18.30 9.60
CA ASN A 26 0.14 19.39 9.22
C ASN A 26 -0.34 20.19 10.44
N VAL A 27 -0.78 19.53 11.52
CA VAL A 27 -1.19 20.19 12.76
C VAL A 27 -0.03 20.98 13.35
N TRP A 28 1.16 20.40 13.39
CA TRP A 28 2.36 21.09 13.87
C TRP A 28 2.63 22.34 13.03
N PHE A 29 2.62 22.22 11.70
CA PHE A 29 2.84 23.32 10.77
C PHE A 29 1.80 24.44 10.93
N GLU A 30 0.52 24.09 11.01
CA GLU A 30 -0.59 25.04 11.28
C GLU A 30 -0.36 25.79 12.60
N SER A 31 0.13 25.09 13.63
CA SER A 31 0.47 25.71 14.92
C SER A 31 1.63 26.70 14.82
N VAL A 32 2.69 26.40 14.07
CA VAL A 32 3.80 27.36 13.88
C VAL A 32 3.36 28.61 13.11
N GLN A 33 2.31 28.49 12.30
CA GLN A 33 1.70 29.61 11.56
C GLN A 33 0.66 30.41 12.37
N GLY A 34 0.40 30.03 13.63
CA GLY A 34 -0.60 30.68 14.49
C GLY A 34 -2.04 30.25 14.22
N ASN A 35 -2.27 29.25 13.37
CA ASN A 35 -3.59 28.69 13.05
C ASN A 35 -3.84 27.38 13.81
N THR A 36 -3.43 27.30 15.08
CA THR A 36 -3.50 26.08 15.88
C THR A 36 -4.94 25.53 15.94
N PRO A 37 -5.19 24.31 15.42
CA PRO A 37 -6.50 23.69 15.55
C PRO A 37 -6.82 23.37 17.00
N SER A 38 -8.10 23.21 17.33
CA SER A 38 -8.50 22.78 18.67
C SER A 38 -7.91 21.40 18.99
N LEU A 39 -7.66 21.10 20.27
CA LEU A 39 -7.14 19.80 20.69
C LEU A 39 -8.02 18.64 20.20
N THR A 40 -9.34 18.83 20.24
CA THR A 40 -10.31 17.84 19.77
C THR A 40 -10.22 17.62 18.26
N ASP A 41 -10.10 18.70 17.49
CA ASP A 41 -9.99 18.59 16.03
C ASP A 41 -8.65 17.99 15.61
N ALA A 42 -7.55 18.41 16.23
CA ALA A 42 -6.23 17.83 16.03
C ALA A 42 -6.24 16.33 16.33
N TYR A 43 -6.80 15.93 17.48
CA TYR A 43 -6.93 14.52 17.86
C TYR A 43 -7.77 13.73 16.85
N ASN A 44 -8.92 14.28 16.43
CA ASN A 44 -9.78 13.61 15.46
C ASN A 44 -9.14 13.50 14.07
N ARG A 45 -8.34 14.49 13.65
CA ARG A 45 -7.57 14.43 12.39
C ARG A 45 -6.47 13.37 12.46
N VAL A 46 -5.61 13.45 13.46
CA VAL A 46 -4.45 12.54 13.63
C VAL A 46 -4.90 11.09 13.80
N HIS A 47 -5.98 10.85 14.54
CA HIS A 47 -6.55 9.49 14.71
C HIS A 47 -7.62 9.14 13.68
N ARG A 48 -7.86 10.02 12.69
CA ARG A 48 -8.81 9.83 11.61
C ARG A 48 -10.17 9.34 12.12
N LYS A 49 -10.70 10.06 13.12
CA LYS A 49 -11.99 9.81 13.74
C LYS A 49 -13.07 10.68 13.09
N GLY A 50 -14.20 10.06 12.76
CA GLY A 50 -15.36 10.74 12.21
C GLY A 50 -15.80 10.19 10.85
N LYS A 51 -17.04 10.52 10.49
CA LYS A 51 -17.77 9.94 9.36
C LYS A 51 -16.99 9.96 8.04
N LYS A 52 -16.30 11.06 7.75
CA LYS A 52 -15.48 11.20 6.53
C LYS A 52 -14.41 10.10 6.42
N TYR A 53 -13.72 9.79 7.51
CA TYR A 53 -12.67 8.77 7.51
C TYR A 53 -13.25 7.37 7.46
N ASP A 54 -14.41 7.15 8.08
CA ASP A 54 -15.12 5.87 7.99
C ASP A 54 -15.60 5.58 6.56
N GLU A 55 -16.08 6.59 5.85
CA GLU A 55 -16.42 6.50 4.43
C GLU A 55 -15.19 6.19 3.56
N GLN A 56 -14.03 6.80 3.86
CA GLN A 56 -12.77 6.50 3.19
C GLN A 56 -12.33 5.05 3.43
N ARG A 57 -12.37 4.57 4.68
CA ARG A 57 -12.08 3.16 5.03
C ARG A 57 -13.01 2.21 4.29
N ALA A 58 -14.30 2.52 4.24
CA ALA A 58 -15.30 1.70 3.54
C ALA A 58 -15.03 1.65 2.02
N ALA A 59 -14.68 2.78 1.41
CA ALA A 59 -14.31 2.84 0.00
C ALA A 59 -13.03 2.03 -0.28
N LEU A 60 -11.99 2.21 0.53
CA LEU A 60 -10.74 1.47 0.42
C LEU A 60 -10.97 -0.04 0.58
N ARG A 61 -11.75 -0.44 1.58
CA ARG A 61 -12.15 -1.85 1.78
C ARG A 61 -12.85 -2.44 0.56
N ARG A 62 -13.75 -1.70 -0.09
CA ARG A 62 -14.43 -2.15 -1.33
C ARG A 62 -13.45 -2.35 -2.48
N VAL A 63 -12.49 -1.45 -2.64
CA VAL A 63 -11.45 -1.54 -3.68
C VAL A 63 -10.53 -2.73 -3.41
N LEU A 64 -10.04 -2.86 -2.18
CA LEU A 64 -9.15 -3.96 -1.78
C LEU A 64 -9.83 -5.33 -1.94
N ARG A 65 -11.11 -5.46 -1.60
CA ARG A 65 -11.87 -6.70 -1.84
C ARG A 65 -12.00 -7.07 -3.32
N ARG A 66 -11.94 -6.10 -4.23
CA ARG A 66 -12.00 -6.32 -5.68
C ARG A 66 -10.64 -6.76 -6.24
N ILE A 67 -9.56 -6.22 -5.69
CA ILE A 67 -8.19 -6.44 -6.19
C ILE A 67 -7.57 -7.69 -5.55
N LEU A 68 -7.84 -7.92 -4.26
CA LEU A 68 -7.26 -9.03 -3.54
C LEU A 68 -8.07 -10.31 -3.78
N PRO A 69 -7.44 -11.38 -4.29
CA PRO A 69 -8.12 -12.63 -4.58
C PRO A 69 -8.78 -13.19 -3.32
N THR A 70 -9.97 -13.76 -3.48
CA THR A 70 -10.76 -14.35 -2.38
C THR A 70 -10.17 -15.65 -1.86
N ASP A 71 -9.33 -16.29 -2.65
CA ASP A 71 -9.13 -17.72 -2.51
C ASP A 71 -7.93 -18.10 -1.65
N THR A 72 -8.26 -18.90 -0.65
CA THR A 72 -7.51 -19.96 0.01
C THR A 72 -6.91 -21.01 -0.94
N THR A 73 -6.65 -20.67 -2.21
CA THR A 73 -5.96 -21.57 -3.14
C THR A 73 -4.54 -21.06 -3.30
N PRO A 74 -3.52 -21.78 -2.79
CA PRO A 74 -2.14 -21.45 -3.08
C PRO A 74 -2.00 -21.32 -4.60
N PRO A 75 -1.40 -20.24 -5.12
CA PRO A 75 -1.12 -20.17 -6.54
C PRO A 75 -0.29 -21.41 -6.89
N ASP A 76 -0.73 -22.17 -7.90
CA ASP A 76 -0.01 -23.34 -8.39
C ASP A 76 1.38 -22.90 -8.82
N THR A 77 2.35 -23.12 -7.93
CA THR A 77 3.74 -22.67 -8.06
C THR A 77 4.36 -23.18 -9.34
N LYS A 78 3.92 -24.36 -9.83
CA LYS A 78 4.36 -24.93 -11.10
C LYS A 78 3.83 -24.14 -12.30
N THR A 79 2.60 -23.63 -12.22
CA THR A 79 2.02 -22.80 -13.28
C THR A 79 2.67 -21.42 -13.31
N MET A 80 2.94 -20.81 -12.15
CA MET A 80 3.69 -19.55 -12.07
C MET A 80 5.13 -19.72 -12.57
N GLU A 81 5.85 -20.77 -12.17
CA GLU A 81 7.19 -21.05 -12.67
C GLU A 81 7.21 -21.23 -14.20
N LYS A 82 6.20 -21.90 -14.76
CA LYS A 82 6.11 -22.12 -16.21
C LYS A 82 5.84 -20.82 -16.98
N GLN A 83 5.09 -19.88 -16.39
CA GLN A 83 4.82 -18.57 -16.98
C GLN A 83 5.98 -17.58 -16.81
N LEU A 84 6.73 -17.67 -15.71
CA LEU A 84 7.83 -16.74 -15.40
C LEU A 84 9.17 -17.16 -16.00
N ARG A 85 9.40 -18.45 -16.25
CA ARG A 85 10.65 -18.95 -16.88
C ARG A 85 11.00 -18.27 -18.21
N PRO A 86 10.07 -18.06 -19.16
CA PRO A 86 10.40 -17.42 -20.44
C PRO A 86 10.85 -15.97 -20.24
N ALA A 87 10.11 -15.19 -19.44
CA ALA A 87 10.41 -13.79 -19.18
C ALA A 87 11.71 -13.61 -18.38
N ALA A 88 11.97 -14.49 -17.41
CA ALA A 88 13.21 -14.49 -16.65
C ALA A 88 14.42 -14.85 -17.54
N LYS A 89 14.26 -15.82 -18.45
CA LYS A 89 15.32 -16.19 -19.39
C LYS A 89 15.64 -15.06 -20.37
N GLU A 90 14.63 -14.40 -20.91
CA GLU A 90 14.79 -13.27 -21.84
C GLU A 90 15.44 -12.05 -21.16
N ALA A 91 15.07 -11.76 -19.90
CA ALA A 91 15.69 -10.70 -19.12
C ALA A 91 17.18 -10.98 -18.84
N VAL A 92 17.53 -12.23 -18.52
CA VAL A 92 18.92 -12.64 -18.30
C VAL A 92 19.74 -12.57 -19.60
N GLU A 93 19.20 -13.06 -20.72
CA GLU A 93 19.87 -12.99 -22.02
C GLU A 93 20.12 -11.54 -22.45
N LYS A 94 19.15 -10.64 -22.21
CA LYS A 94 19.30 -9.21 -22.51
C LYS A 94 20.35 -8.53 -21.62
N ALA A 95 20.33 -8.81 -20.31
CA ALA A 95 21.34 -8.28 -19.39
C ALA A 95 22.75 -8.79 -19.74
N LEU A 96 22.89 -10.04 -20.17
CA LEU A 96 24.16 -10.64 -20.56
C LEU A 96 24.67 -10.05 -21.88
N ALA A 97 23.78 -9.79 -22.84
CA ALA A 97 24.13 -9.11 -24.09
C ALA A 97 24.57 -7.65 -23.89
N GLU A 98 23.95 -6.93 -22.94
CA GLU A 98 24.36 -5.58 -22.57
C GLU A 98 25.73 -5.58 -21.85
N ALA A 99 25.93 -6.49 -20.89
CA ALA A 99 27.20 -6.62 -20.18
C ALA A 99 28.38 -6.97 -21.12
N VAL A 100 28.16 -7.82 -22.14
CA VAL A 100 29.18 -8.14 -23.15
C VAL A 100 29.49 -6.96 -24.07
N LYS A 101 28.51 -6.09 -24.37
CA LYS A 101 28.74 -4.86 -25.12
C LYS A 101 29.59 -3.85 -24.35
N ASP A 102 29.40 -3.74 -23.04
CA ASP A 102 30.16 -2.81 -22.20
C ASP A 102 31.57 -3.32 -21.88
N LEU A 103 31.83 -4.63 -21.96
CA LEU A 103 33.18 -5.21 -21.84
C LEU A 103 34.05 -5.07 -23.10
N ASN A 104 33.45 -4.75 -24.25
CA ASN A 104 34.14 -4.61 -25.55
C ASN A 104 34.28 -3.14 -26.00
N LYS A 105 34.13 -2.18 -25.08
CA LYS A 105 34.45 -0.75 -25.26
C LYS A 105 35.69 -0.39 -24.48
#